data_AF-Q0S097-F1
#
_entry.id   AF-Q0S097-F1
#
_cell.length_a   1.000
_cell.length_b   1.000
_cell.length_c   1.000
_cell.angle_alpha   90.00
_cell.angle_beta   90.00
_cell.angle_gamma   90.00
#
_symmetry.space_group_name_H-M   'P 1'
#
loop_
_entity.id
_entity.type
_entity.pdbx_description
1 polymer ?
#
loop_
_entity_poly.entity_id
_entity_poly.type
_entity_poly.pdbx_seq_one_letter_code
_entity_poly.pdbx_strand_id
1 'polypeptide(L)'
;MVTRTARHGSDDESGDADYGHLQLTALDGWRGFVAEMHTAPNLLPTAVWTGLAEDKRDYYDDDRIDHHSRLLVVQTPTIRQVIASGRRLVQLNRNAHSGRCGLMVSGPAGTGKTTALTQLGKTVEVIHRRRHPHAADDIPLVYITIAPAATPKMIAMEFARFFDLPISRRANITDIADAVCGVSRDARVTLVAVDELHNLNTRTRTRAGADASDTLKYFSERTPATCTYAGTSLERTGLLSGTRGEQIAGRFEHGPHRSVQPGPTMDRAHRRLGRQSATTPAPAWITARARPLPAQAHPRK
;
A
#
# COMPACT_ATOMS: atom_id res chain seq x y z
N MET A 1 53.12 28.92 -21.71
CA MET A 1 53.51 29.67 -20.48
C MET A 1 52.23 30.28 -19.91
N VAL A 2 52.13 30.34 -18.58
CA VAL A 2 51.00 30.79 -17.73
C VAL A 2 50.10 29.68 -17.18
N THR A 3 50.49 29.28 -15.98
CA THR A 3 49.87 28.51 -14.91
C THR A 3 48.71 29.26 -14.24
N ARG A 4 47.64 28.57 -13.82
CA ARG A 4 47.05 28.75 -12.46
C ARG A 4 45.96 27.74 -12.07
N THR A 5 46.31 26.98 -11.03
CA THR A 5 45.53 26.64 -9.82
C THR A 5 44.20 25.89 -9.93
N ALA A 6 44.27 24.63 -9.50
CA ALA A 6 43.19 23.86 -8.92
C ALA A 6 42.50 24.61 -7.78
N ARG A 7 41.16 24.55 -7.75
CA ARG A 7 40.36 24.78 -6.54
C ARG A 7 39.66 23.47 -6.18
N HIS A 8 39.98 23.03 -4.98
CA HIS A 8 39.24 22.06 -4.18
C HIS A 8 37.79 22.57 -4.03
N GLY A 9 36.82 21.81 -4.53
CA GLY A 9 35.41 21.98 -4.24
C GLY A 9 34.97 20.72 -3.50
N SER A 10 34.74 20.88 -2.21
CA SER A 10 34.30 19.89 -1.25
C SER A 10 32.96 19.28 -1.65
N ASP A 11 32.90 17.96 -1.50
CA ASP A 11 31.69 17.15 -1.50
C ASP A 11 30.69 17.70 -0.47
N ASP A 12 29.58 18.23 -0.96
CA ASP A 12 28.32 18.35 -0.20
C ASP A 12 27.22 17.84 -1.13
N GLU A 13 27.20 16.52 -1.35
CA GLU A 13 25.97 15.82 -1.73
C GLU A 13 25.02 15.84 -0.54
N SER A 14 24.47 17.01 -0.27
CA SER A 14 23.21 17.14 0.46
C SER A 14 22.14 16.56 -0.45
N GLY A 15 21.96 15.23 -0.35
CA GLY A 15 20.83 14.52 -0.91
C GLY A 15 19.56 15.03 -0.27
N ASP A 16 19.06 16.14 -0.80
CA ASP A 16 17.69 16.60 -0.64
C ASP A 16 16.81 15.52 -1.26
N ALA A 17 16.53 14.49 -0.45
CA ALA A 17 15.63 13.43 -0.81
C ALA A 17 14.27 14.12 -0.96
N ASP A 18 13.94 14.45 -2.21
CA ASP A 18 12.65 14.96 -2.63
C ASP A 18 11.57 14.10 -1.96
N TYR A 19 11.01 14.60 -0.86
CA TYR A 19 9.82 14.05 -0.21
C TYR A 19 8.60 14.39 -1.07
N GLY A 20 8.73 14.21 -2.39
CA GLY A 20 7.63 14.23 -3.33
C GLY A 20 6.66 13.17 -2.86
N HIS A 21 5.56 13.63 -2.26
CA HIS A 21 4.49 12.80 -1.72
C HIS A 21 4.24 11.59 -2.63
N LEU A 22 4.81 10.43 -2.28
CA LEU A 22 4.84 9.25 -3.13
C LEU A 22 3.40 8.76 -3.32
N GLN A 23 2.80 9.10 -4.46
CA GLN A 23 1.42 8.73 -4.76
C GLN A 23 1.38 7.22 -5.02
N LEU A 24 0.67 6.46 -4.18
CA LEU A 24 0.52 5.01 -4.34
C LEU A 24 -0.11 4.60 -5.68
N THR A 25 -0.78 5.52 -6.36
CA THR A 25 -1.38 5.36 -7.69
C THR A 25 -0.38 5.55 -8.84
N ALA A 26 0.90 5.83 -8.55
CA ALA A 26 2.00 5.86 -9.50
C ALA A 26 3.03 4.76 -9.14
N LEU A 27 3.65 4.14 -10.15
CA LEU A 27 4.59 3.03 -9.92
C LEU A 27 5.76 3.42 -9.02
N ASP A 28 6.37 4.59 -9.24
CA ASP A 28 7.51 5.03 -8.41
C ASP A 28 7.08 5.29 -6.97
N GLY A 29 5.90 5.87 -6.80
CA GLY A 29 5.28 6.05 -5.48
C GLY A 29 5.03 4.72 -4.76
N TRP A 30 4.51 3.75 -5.49
CA TRP A 30 4.30 2.39 -5.01
C TRP A 30 5.62 1.68 -4.64
N ARG A 31 6.64 1.75 -5.51
CA ARG A 31 7.96 1.16 -5.26
C ARG A 31 8.63 1.77 -4.04
N GLY A 32 8.57 3.10 -3.89
CA GLY A 32 9.04 3.80 -2.70
C GLY A 32 8.33 3.29 -1.44
N PHE A 33 6.99 3.20 -1.46
CA PHE A 33 6.22 2.65 -0.35
C PHE A 33 6.59 1.20 0.01
N VAL A 34 6.89 0.34 -0.97
CA VAL A 34 7.31 -1.04 -0.72
C VAL A 34 8.72 -1.09 -0.13
N ALA A 35 9.65 -0.31 -0.68
CA ALA A 35 11.04 -0.23 -0.24
C ALA A 35 11.17 0.42 1.14
N GLU A 36 10.21 1.26 1.53
CA GLU A 36 10.21 1.97 2.80
C GLU A 36 10.25 0.98 3.98
N MET A 37 11.37 1.06 4.72
CA MET A 37 11.59 0.42 6.01
C MET A 37 11.68 1.51 7.08
N HIS A 38 10.66 1.60 7.93
CA HIS A 38 10.72 2.51 9.07
C HIS A 38 11.62 1.90 10.14
N THR A 39 12.78 2.53 10.34
CA THR A 39 13.65 2.23 11.48
C THR A 39 13.34 3.24 12.58
N ALA A 40 13.27 2.79 13.83
CA ALA A 40 13.15 3.72 14.94
C ALA A 40 14.41 4.62 14.98
N PRO A 41 14.26 5.96 15.09
CA PRO A 41 15.40 6.84 15.19
C PRO A 41 16.21 6.50 16.44
N ASN A 42 17.53 6.64 16.34
CA ASN A 42 18.42 6.38 17.46
C ASN A 42 18.22 7.45 18.54
N LEU A 43 17.81 7.07 19.75
CA LEU A 43 17.61 8.02 20.84
C LEU A 43 18.94 8.44 21.46
N LEU A 44 19.36 9.67 21.18
CA LEU A 44 20.55 10.26 21.78
C LEU A 44 20.36 10.46 23.29
N PRO A 45 21.38 10.16 24.12
CA PRO A 45 21.37 10.54 25.53
C PRO A 45 21.20 12.05 25.68
N THR A 46 20.47 12.49 26.71
CA THR A 46 20.12 13.91 26.92
C THR A 46 21.35 14.82 26.88
N ALA A 47 22.45 14.41 27.52
CA ALA A 47 23.70 15.18 27.54
C ALA A 47 24.30 15.39 26.14
N VAL A 48 24.15 14.40 25.24
CA VAL A 48 24.62 14.48 23.85
C VAL A 48 23.72 15.39 23.04
N TRP A 49 22.39 15.25 23.18
CA TRP A 49 21.41 16.10 22.49
C TRP A 49 21.54 17.58 22.88
N THR A 50 21.73 17.89 24.16
CA THR A 50 21.96 19.27 24.63
C THR A 50 23.31 19.84 24.18
N GLY A 51 24.28 18.97 23.87
CA GLY A 51 25.60 19.37 23.39
C GLY A 51 25.68 19.54 21.87
N LEU A 52 24.64 19.15 21.12
CA LEU A 52 24.58 19.36 19.67
C LEU A 52 24.48 20.86 19.34
N ALA A 53 25.12 21.24 18.24
CA ALA A 53 24.86 22.50 17.56
C ALA A 53 23.39 22.59 17.12
N GLU A 54 22.87 23.81 17.01
CA GLU A 54 21.45 24.09 16.75
C GLU A 54 20.95 23.41 15.46
N ASP A 55 21.69 23.56 14.36
CA ASP A 55 21.40 22.93 13.06
C ASP A 55 21.30 21.39 13.14
N LYS A 56 22.20 20.76 13.91
CA LYS A 56 22.20 19.30 14.09
C LYS A 56 21.10 18.83 15.03
N ARG A 57 20.72 19.67 15.98
CA ARG A 57 19.60 19.39 16.88
C ARG A 57 18.28 19.46 16.13
N ASP A 58 18.08 20.49 15.32
CA ASP A 58 16.89 20.67 14.50
C ASP A 58 16.71 19.50 13.53
N TYR A 59 17.77 19.13 12.80
CA TYR A 59 17.72 17.95 11.93
C TYR A 59 17.39 16.65 12.67
N TYR A 60 17.96 16.44 13.87
CA TYR A 60 17.68 15.28 14.70
C TYR A 60 16.24 15.25 15.22
N ASP A 61 15.71 16.41 15.64
CA ASP A 61 14.35 16.52 16.14
C ASP A 61 13.33 16.42 15.00
N ASP A 62 13.63 16.95 13.81
CA ASP A 62 12.83 16.77 12.60
C ASP A 62 12.72 15.30 12.17
N ASP A 63 13.82 14.54 12.17
CA ASP A 63 13.78 13.09 11.87
C ASP A 63 12.90 12.32 12.88
N ARG A 64 12.93 12.71 14.15
CA ARG A 64 12.09 12.12 15.20
C ARG A 64 10.62 12.51 15.06
N ILE A 65 10.35 13.77 14.76
CA ILE A 65 8.99 14.27 14.50
C ILE A 65 8.44 13.56 13.28
N ASP A 66 9.21 13.44 12.20
CA ASP A 66 8.82 12.72 11.00
C ASP A 66 8.51 11.26 11.33
N HIS A 67 9.40 10.55 12.04
CA HIS A 67 9.14 9.18 12.50
C HIS A 67 7.84 9.05 13.30
N HIS A 68 7.55 9.98 14.22
CA HIS A 68 6.33 9.97 15.03
C HIS A 68 5.07 10.41 14.26
N SER A 69 5.23 11.23 13.22
CA SER A 69 4.15 11.66 12.35
C SER A 69 3.69 10.55 11.41
N ARG A 70 4.56 9.59 11.10
CA ARG A 70 4.23 8.38 10.35
C ARG A 70 3.28 7.52 11.17
N LEU A 71 2.00 7.50 10.77
CA LEU A 71 0.99 6.63 11.36
C LEU A 71 1.37 5.17 11.15
N LEU A 72 1.94 4.53 12.19
CA LEU A 72 2.29 3.11 12.14
C LEU A 72 1.04 2.27 11.85
N VAL A 73 1.10 1.47 10.79
CA VAL A 73 0.02 0.56 10.44
C VAL A 73 -0.03 -0.58 11.45
N VAL A 74 -0.98 -0.50 12.37
CA VAL A 74 -1.27 -1.62 13.29
C VAL A 74 -1.92 -2.75 12.51
N GLN A 75 -1.34 -3.94 12.59
CA GLN A 75 -1.89 -5.16 11.98
C GLN A 75 -3.17 -5.60 12.73
N THR A 76 -4.29 -4.95 12.43
CA THR A 76 -5.60 -5.31 12.96
C THR A 76 -6.04 -6.69 12.45
N PRO A 77 -6.93 -7.41 13.16
CA PRO A 77 -7.45 -8.70 12.68
C PRO A 77 -8.03 -8.64 11.27
N THR A 78 -8.72 -7.54 10.93
CA THR A 78 -9.29 -7.33 9.59
C THR A 78 -8.20 -7.19 8.52
N ILE A 79 -7.16 -6.39 8.76
CA ILE A 79 -6.03 -6.27 7.81
C ILE A 79 -5.38 -7.64 7.61
N ARG A 80 -5.13 -8.39 8.68
CA ARG A 80 -4.57 -9.75 8.59
C ARG A 80 -5.44 -10.69 7.77
N GLN A 81 -6.76 -10.61 7.93
CA GLN A 81 -7.71 -11.43 7.17
C GLN A 81 -7.69 -11.08 5.68
N VAL A 82 -7.72 -9.79 5.33
CA VAL A 82 -7.62 -9.33 3.94
C VAL A 82 -6.31 -9.81 3.30
N ILE A 83 -5.19 -9.67 4.01
CA ILE A 83 -3.89 -10.18 3.55
C ILE A 83 -3.93 -11.70 3.34
N ALA A 84 -4.49 -12.45 4.30
CA ALA A 84 -4.55 -13.91 4.22
C ALA A 84 -5.42 -14.40 3.04
N SER A 85 -6.65 -13.88 2.90
CA SER A 85 -7.56 -14.22 1.80
C SER A 85 -6.99 -13.78 0.46
N GLY A 86 -6.49 -12.54 0.34
CA GLY A 86 -5.91 -12.04 -0.91
C GLY A 86 -4.71 -12.87 -1.37
N ARG A 87 -3.81 -13.24 -0.45
CA ARG A 87 -2.67 -14.13 -0.77
C ARG A 87 -3.13 -15.51 -1.22
N ARG A 88 -4.15 -16.07 -0.59
CA ARG A 88 -4.73 -17.36 -0.98
C ARG A 88 -5.28 -17.28 -2.41
N LEU A 89 -6.03 -16.22 -2.73
CA LEU A 89 -6.60 -16.02 -4.07
C LEU A 89 -5.53 -15.82 -5.14
N VAL A 90 -4.49 -15.02 -4.88
CA VAL A 90 -3.32 -14.89 -5.77
C VAL A 90 -2.66 -16.23 -6.05
N GLN A 91 -2.56 -17.12 -5.05
CA GLN A 91 -2.02 -18.46 -5.26
C GLN A 91 -2.96 -19.36 -6.06
N LEU A 92 -4.26 -19.34 -5.75
CA LEU A 92 -5.28 -20.13 -6.45
C LEU A 92 -5.39 -19.74 -7.93
N ASN A 93 -5.32 -18.44 -8.24
CA ASN A 93 -5.47 -17.92 -9.59
C ASN A 93 -4.23 -18.09 -10.47
N ARG A 94 -3.08 -18.51 -9.91
CA ARG A 94 -1.81 -18.59 -10.64
C ARG A 94 -1.90 -19.40 -11.95
N ASN A 95 -2.66 -20.49 -11.93
CA ASN A 95 -2.86 -21.39 -13.08
C ASN A 95 -4.26 -21.27 -13.68
N ALA A 96 -5.09 -20.33 -13.21
CA ALA A 96 -6.42 -20.13 -13.74
C ALA A 96 -6.33 -19.41 -15.09
N HIS A 97 -6.77 -20.07 -16.16
CA HIS A 97 -6.83 -19.49 -17.50
C HIS A 97 -8.04 -18.56 -17.66
N SER A 98 -9.11 -18.81 -16.93
CA SER A 98 -10.34 -18.01 -16.91
C SER A 98 -11.02 -18.10 -15.54
N GLY A 99 -11.94 -17.16 -15.25
CA GLY A 99 -12.80 -17.25 -14.05
C GLY A 99 -12.05 -17.04 -12.73
N ARG A 100 -11.01 -16.20 -12.73
CA ARG A 100 -10.22 -15.88 -11.53
C ARG A 100 -11.12 -15.34 -10.42
N CYS A 101 -10.96 -15.87 -9.21
CA CYS A 101 -11.68 -15.39 -8.03
C CYS A 101 -11.02 -14.14 -7.49
N GLY A 102 -11.78 -13.13 -7.07
CA GLY A 102 -11.23 -11.92 -6.49
C GLY A 102 -11.57 -11.75 -5.02
N LEU A 103 -11.19 -10.61 -4.44
CA LEU A 103 -11.52 -10.24 -3.06
C LEU A 103 -12.31 -8.92 -3.02
N MET A 104 -13.37 -8.88 -2.22
CA MET A 104 -14.10 -7.65 -1.93
C MET A 104 -13.94 -7.26 -0.46
N VAL A 105 -13.53 -6.02 -0.22
CA VAL A 105 -13.32 -5.43 1.10
C VAL A 105 -14.31 -4.28 1.29
N SER A 106 -15.45 -4.60 1.87
CA SER A 106 -16.52 -3.63 2.15
C SER A 106 -16.50 -3.21 3.60
N GLY A 107 -16.74 -1.94 3.89
CA GLY A 107 -16.83 -1.42 5.26
C GLY A 107 -17.01 0.11 5.30
N PRO A 108 -17.45 0.68 6.44
CA PRO A 108 -17.64 2.13 6.59
C PRO A 108 -16.39 2.96 6.25
N ALA A 109 -16.54 4.27 6.02
CA ALA A 109 -15.39 5.17 5.84
C ALA A 109 -14.49 5.16 7.10
N GLY A 110 -13.17 5.33 6.91
CA GLY A 110 -12.21 5.39 8.02
C GLY A 110 -11.86 4.05 8.68
N THR A 111 -12.32 2.91 8.13
CA THR A 111 -12.11 1.60 8.78
C THR A 111 -10.87 0.83 8.32
N GLY A 112 -9.92 1.50 7.68
CA GLY A 112 -8.65 0.91 7.25
C GLY A 112 -8.75 0.02 6.00
N LYS A 113 -9.75 0.20 5.12
CA LYS A 113 -9.86 -0.55 3.86
C LYS A 113 -8.70 -0.28 2.91
N THR A 114 -8.41 1.00 2.65
CA THR A 114 -7.24 1.46 1.90
C THR A 114 -5.98 0.86 2.49
N THR A 115 -5.80 0.94 3.81
CA THR A 115 -4.68 0.32 4.52
C THR A 115 -4.62 -1.19 4.32
N ALA A 116 -5.75 -1.90 4.37
CA ALA A 116 -5.77 -3.35 4.15
C ALA A 116 -5.36 -3.72 2.71
N LEU A 117 -5.81 -2.98 1.71
CA LEU A 117 -5.44 -3.16 0.30
C LEU A 117 -3.95 -2.87 0.06
N THR A 118 -3.44 -1.75 0.56
CA THR A 118 -2.04 -1.38 0.38
C THR A 118 -1.10 -2.34 1.12
N GLN A 119 -1.47 -2.82 2.31
CA GLN A 119 -0.70 -3.84 3.01
C GLN A 119 -0.76 -5.22 2.32
N LEU A 120 -1.90 -5.61 1.74
CA LEU A 120 -1.98 -6.80 0.89
C LEU A 120 -1.06 -6.66 -0.32
N GLY A 121 -1.12 -5.52 -1.01
CA GLY A 121 -0.25 -5.20 -2.14
C GLY A 121 1.23 -5.30 -1.79
N LYS A 122 1.66 -4.62 -0.73
CA LYS A 122 3.06 -4.65 -0.24
C LYS A 122 3.47 -6.07 0.11
N THR A 123 2.59 -6.86 0.72
CA THR A 123 2.87 -8.27 1.04
C THR A 123 3.06 -9.12 -0.22
N VAL A 124 2.20 -8.96 -1.23
CA VAL A 124 2.33 -9.68 -2.51
C VAL A 124 3.63 -9.33 -3.20
N GLU A 125 3.99 -8.04 -3.24
CA GLU A 125 5.25 -7.61 -3.86
C GLU A 125 6.47 -8.14 -3.13
N VAL A 126 6.53 -8.03 -1.79
CA VAL A 126 7.65 -8.56 -1.00
C VAL A 126 7.81 -10.07 -1.22
N ILE A 127 6.71 -10.82 -1.27
CA ILE A 127 6.75 -12.27 -1.55
C ILE A 127 7.24 -12.54 -2.98
N HIS A 128 6.79 -11.77 -3.95
CA HIS A 128 7.22 -11.89 -5.35
C HIS A 128 8.72 -11.65 -5.49
N ARG A 129 9.25 -10.55 -4.96
CA ARG A 129 10.67 -10.20 -4.99
C ARG A 129 11.54 -11.27 -4.33
N ARG A 130 11.10 -11.82 -3.20
CA ARG A 130 11.81 -12.94 -2.53
C ARG A 130 11.87 -14.21 -3.38
N ARG A 131 10.84 -14.48 -4.19
CA ARG A 131 10.79 -15.65 -5.09
C ARG A 131 11.50 -15.41 -6.41
N HIS A 132 11.62 -14.15 -6.83
CA HIS A 132 12.22 -13.73 -8.09
C HIS A 132 13.27 -12.62 -7.85
N PRO A 133 14.41 -12.93 -7.19
CA PRO A 133 15.39 -11.90 -6.80
C PRO A 133 16.01 -11.13 -7.96
N HIS A 134 16.06 -11.75 -9.16
CA HIS A 134 16.65 -11.16 -10.36
C HIS A 134 15.63 -10.47 -11.27
N ALA A 135 14.35 -10.46 -10.91
CA ALA A 135 13.30 -9.83 -11.71
C ALA A 135 12.99 -8.43 -11.19
N ALA A 136 13.94 -7.50 -11.37
CA ALA A 136 13.82 -6.11 -10.91
C ALA A 136 12.69 -5.36 -11.64
N ASP A 137 12.46 -5.70 -12.90
CA ASP A 137 11.45 -5.03 -13.73
C ASP A 137 10.02 -5.53 -13.50
N ASP A 138 9.84 -6.66 -12.79
CA ASP A 138 8.51 -7.16 -12.47
C ASP A 138 7.74 -6.15 -11.60
N ILE A 139 6.44 -6.03 -11.86
CA ILE A 139 5.49 -5.17 -11.15
C ILE A 139 4.32 -6.07 -10.72
N PRO A 140 4.42 -6.76 -9.58
CA PRO A 140 3.44 -7.78 -9.20
C PRO A 140 2.10 -7.21 -8.74
N LEU A 141 2.00 -5.89 -8.52
CA LEU A 141 0.80 -5.17 -8.13
C LEU A 141 0.52 -3.96 -9.03
N VAL A 142 -0.75 -3.75 -9.37
CA VAL A 142 -1.29 -2.44 -9.77
C VAL A 142 -2.20 -1.90 -8.67
N TYR A 143 -2.03 -0.64 -8.27
CA TYR A 143 -2.92 0.04 -7.33
C TYR A 143 -3.54 1.28 -7.97
N ILE A 144 -4.88 1.33 -8.03
CA ILE A 144 -5.62 2.49 -8.55
C ILE A 144 -6.74 2.90 -7.59
N THR A 145 -7.13 4.15 -7.66
CA THR A 145 -8.26 4.71 -6.90
C THR A 145 -9.32 5.23 -7.86
N ILE A 146 -10.58 4.87 -7.65
CA ILE A 146 -11.67 5.33 -8.50
C ILE A 146 -12.12 6.74 -8.09
N ALA A 147 -11.95 7.70 -8.99
CA ALA A 147 -12.46 9.06 -8.81
C ALA A 147 -14.01 9.09 -8.83
N PRO A 148 -14.64 10.08 -8.16
CA PRO A 148 -16.09 10.28 -8.24
C PRO A 148 -16.58 10.39 -9.68
N ALA A 149 -17.61 9.60 -10.04
CA ALA A 149 -18.19 9.58 -11.39
C ALA A 149 -17.19 9.22 -12.51
N ALA A 150 -16.23 8.34 -12.21
CA ALA A 150 -15.26 7.86 -13.19
C ALA A 150 -15.96 7.20 -14.39
N THR A 151 -15.58 7.65 -15.59
CA THR A 151 -15.98 7.02 -16.86
C THR A 151 -15.09 5.82 -17.17
N PRO A 152 -15.52 4.88 -18.04
CA PRO A 152 -14.67 3.81 -18.58
C PRO A 152 -13.25 4.26 -18.99
N LYS A 153 -13.15 5.35 -19.74
CA LYS A 153 -11.87 5.90 -20.19
C LYS A 153 -11.03 6.43 -19.03
N MET A 154 -11.65 7.05 -18.03
CA MET A 154 -10.94 7.52 -16.83
C MET A 154 -10.33 6.34 -16.07
N ILE A 155 -11.05 5.23 -15.90
CA ILE A 155 -10.52 4.02 -15.25
C ILE A 155 -9.32 3.49 -16.03
N ALA A 156 -9.45 3.32 -17.35
CA ALA A 156 -8.34 2.87 -18.18
C ALA A 156 -7.11 3.80 -18.10
N MET A 157 -7.33 5.11 -17.99
CA MET A 157 -6.26 6.09 -17.81
C MET A 157 -5.58 5.99 -16.44
N GLU A 158 -6.28 5.61 -15.36
CA GLU A 158 -5.65 5.38 -14.05
C GLU A 158 -4.69 4.18 -14.10
N PHE A 159 -5.06 3.10 -14.80
CA PHE A 159 -4.11 2.01 -15.05
C PHE A 159 -2.89 2.46 -15.86
N ALA A 160 -3.11 3.24 -16.93
CA ALA A 160 -2.02 3.74 -17.76
C ALA A 160 -1.09 4.68 -16.98
N ARG A 161 -1.64 5.55 -16.13
CA ARG A 161 -0.89 6.41 -15.21
C ARG A 161 -0.06 5.61 -14.22
N PHE A 162 -0.61 4.54 -13.67
CA PHE A 162 0.12 3.70 -12.72
C PHE A 162 1.43 3.22 -13.35
N PHE A 163 1.40 2.76 -14.60
CA PHE A 163 2.57 2.30 -15.35
C PHE A 163 3.40 3.42 -16.02
N ASP A 164 3.02 4.70 -15.84
CA ASP A 164 3.61 5.85 -16.53
C ASP A 164 3.63 5.71 -18.06
N LEU A 165 2.53 5.19 -18.65
CA LEU A 165 2.46 5.00 -20.10
C LEU A 165 2.23 6.33 -20.83
N PRO A 166 2.95 6.59 -21.94
CA PRO A 166 2.77 7.79 -22.75
C PRO A 166 1.52 7.69 -23.63
N ILE A 167 0.34 7.76 -23.01
CA ILE A 167 -0.95 7.66 -23.69
C ILE A 167 -1.40 9.02 -24.22
N SER A 168 -1.68 9.07 -25.53
CA SER A 168 -2.29 10.25 -26.15
C SER A 168 -3.69 10.51 -25.57
N ARG A 169 -4.00 11.79 -25.30
CA ARG A 169 -5.36 12.21 -24.86
C ARG A 169 -6.46 11.79 -25.85
N ARG A 170 -6.11 11.62 -27.13
CA ARG A 170 -7.02 11.21 -28.21
C ARG A 170 -7.19 9.69 -28.31
N ALA A 171 -6.39 8.90 -27.61
CA ALA A 171 -6.50 7.45 -27.63
C ALA A 171 -7.91 7.00 -27.23
N ASN A 172 -8.44 6.01 -27.93
CA ASN A 172 -9.72 5.41 -27.57
C ASN A 172 -9.51 4.44 -26.40
N ILE A 173 -10.59 4.00 -25.75
CA ILE A 173 -10.50 3.11 -24.59
C ILE A 173 -9.86 1.75 -24.91
N THR A 174 -10.09 1.21 -26.11
CA THR A 174 -9.57 -0.08 -26.55
C THR A 174 -8.05 -0.02 -26.66
N ASP A 175 -7.50 1.01 -27.30
CA ASP A 175 -6.05 1.20 -27.44
C ASP A 175 -5.37 1.27 -26.06
N ILE A 176 -6.00 2.01 -25.13
CA ILE A 176 -5.49 2.16 -23.75
C ILE A 176 -5.53 0.82 -23.04
N ALA A 177 -6.65 0.10 -23.15
CA ALA A 177 -6.81 -1.19 -22.48
C ALA A 177 -5.85 -2.25 -23.04
N ASP A 178 -5.61 -2.26 -24.35
CA ASP A 178 -4.64 -3.15 -24.99
C ASP A 178 -3.22 -2.88 -24.51
N ALA A 179 -2.82 -1.61 -24.46
CA ALA A 179 -1.51 -1.21 -23.93
C ALA A 179 -1.35 -1.61 -22.46
N VAL A 180 -2.32 -1.30 -21.62
CA VAL A 180 -2.33 -1.66 -20.19
C VAL A 180 -2.28 -3.17 -19.99
N CYS A 181 -3.08 -3.94 -20.73
CA CYS A 181 -3.10 -5.41 -20.62
C CYS A 181 -1.79 -6.04 -21.09
N GLY A 182 -1.17 -5.48 -22.14
CA GLY A 182 0.15 -5.88 -22.62
C GLY A 182 1.21 -5.68 -21.56
N VAL A 183 1.35 -4.45 -21.06
CA VAL A 183 2.32 -4.11 -20.01
C VAL A 183 2.07 -4.90 -18.73
N SER A 184 0.81 -5.10 -18.34
CA SER A 184 0.48 -5.91 -17.16
C SER A 184 0.95 -7.37 -17.29
N ARG A 185 0.93 -7.93 -18.50
CA ARG A 185 1.43 -9.28 -18.76
C ARG A 185 2.95 -9.32 -18.72
N ASP A 186 3.60 -8.38 -19.39
CA ASP A 186 5.07 -8.34 -19.50
C ASP A 186 5.71 -8.06 -18.13
N ALA A 187 5.10 -7.18 -17.34
CA ALA A 187 5.52 -6.87 -15.98
C ALA A 187 5.09 -7.93 -14.94
N ARG A 188 4.42 -9.01 -15.35
CA ARG A 188 3.95 -10.10 -14.47
C ARG A 188 3.09 -9.63 -13.31
N VAL A 189 2.12 -8.77 -13.59
CA VAL A 189 1.12 -8.37 -12.60
C VAL A 189 0.35 -9.59 -12.11
N THR A 190 0.28 -9.76 -10.78
CA THR A 190 -0.45 -10.86 -10.13
C THR A 190 -1.60 -10.39 -9.26
N LEU A 191 -1.62 -9.11 -8.90
CA LEU A 191 -2.67 -8.48 -8.12
C LEU A 191 -3.02 -7.11 -8.72
N VAL A 192 -4.32 -6.84 -8.83
CA VAL A 192 -4.86 -5.49 -9.14
C VAL A 192 -5.71 -5.07 -7.95
N ALA A 193 -5.34 -3.99 -7.30
CA ALA A 193 -6.06 -3.41 -6.17
C ALA A 193 -6.76 -2.12 -6.63
N VAL A 194 -8.09 -2.09 -6.48
CA VAL A 194 -8.94 -0.96 -6.86
C VAL A 194 -9.63 -0.42 -5.61
N ASP A 195 -9.25 0.78 -5.20
CA ASP A 195 -9.84 1.46 -4.04
C ASP A 195 -11.00 2.38 -4.43
N GLU A 196 -11.82 2.73 -3.45
CA GLU A 196 -12.93 3.67 -3.59
C GLU A 196 -13.98 3.27 -4.65
N LEU A 197 -14.20 1.96 -4.85
CA LEU A 197 -15.09 1.41 -5.89
C LEU A 197 -16.55 1.93 -5.80
N HIS A 198 -16.98 2.33 -4.62
CA HIS A 198 -18.32 2.92 -4.42
C HIS A 198 -18.53 4.23 -5.20
N ASN A 199 -17.45 4.89 -5.65
CA ASN A 199 -17.49 6.12 -6.46
C ASN A 199 -18.06 5.94 -7.87
N LEU A 200 -18.21 4.69 -8.34
CA LEU A 200 -18.81 4.37 -9.64
C LEU A 200 -20.30 4.78 -9.73
N ASN A 201 -21.00 4.82 -8.59
CA ASN A 201 -22.45 5.07 -8.55
C ASN A 201 -22.81 6.50 -8.08
N THR A 202 -21.83 7.37 -7.86
CA THR A 202 -22.04 8.69 -7.21
C THR A 202 -22.86 9.67 -8.05
N ARG A 203 -22.94 9.53 -9.38
CA ARG A 203 -23.62 10.56 -10.20
C ARG A 203 -25.09 10.31 -10.45
N THR A 204 -25.53 9.08 -10.69
CA THR A 204 -26.94 8.66 -10.79
C THR A 204 -26.96 7.16 -11.12
N ARG A 205 -28.13 6.52 -11.03
CA ARG A 205 -28.45 5.23 -11.67
C ARG A 205 -28.43 5.37 -13.21
N THR A 206 -27.29 5.76 -13.77
CA THR A 206 -27.08 6.11 -15.19
C THR A 206 -26.12 5.15 -15.87
N ARG A 207 -26.27 4.94 -17.20
CA ARG A 207 -25.44 4.07 -18.05
C ARG A 207 -23.93 4.11 -17.74
N ALA A 208 -23.39 5.30 -17.44
CA ALA A 208 -21.97 5.48 -17.16
C ALA A 208 -21.39 4.59 -16.04
N GLY A 209 -22.14 4.34 -14.95
CA GLY A 209 -21.68 3.46 -13.86
C GLY A 209 -21.68 1.98 -14.25
N ALA A 210 -22.63 1.57 -15.12
CA ALA A 210 -22.66 0.24 -15.70
C ALA A 210 -21.48 0.03 -16.66
N ASP A 211 -21.22 1.01 -17.54
CA ASP A 211 -20.11 0.96 -18.49
C ASP A 211 -18.75 0.88 -17.75
N ALA A 212 -18.62 1.58 -16.63
CA ALA A 212 -17.41 1.56 -15.81
C ALA A 212 -17.20 0.21 -15.09
N SER A 213 -18.27 -0.43 -14.63
CA SER A 213 -18.23 -1.78 -14.06
C SER A 213 -17.86 -2.83 -15.11
N ASP A 214 -18.42 -2.70 -16.32
CA ASP A 214 -18.07 -3.54 -17.46
C ASP A 214 -16.59 -3.37 -17.86
N THR A 215 -16.05 -2.16 -17.73
CA THR A 215 -14.63 -1.87 -17.94
C THR A 215 -13.75 -2.60 -16.91
N LEU A 216 -14.10 -2.58 -15.63
CA LEU A 216 -13.35 -3.32 -14.60
C LEU A 216 -13.45 -4.84 -14.81
N LYS A 217 -14.64 -5.34 -15.18
CA LYS A 217 -14.81 -6.75 -15.56
C LYS A 217 -13.90 -7.11 -16.73
N TYR A 218 -13.89 -6.28 -17.78
CA TYR A 218 -13.04 -6.46 -18.95
C TYR A 218 -11.56 -6.55 -18.60
N PHE A 219 -11.05 -5.63 -17.75
CA PHE A 219 -9.67 -5.70 -17.25
C PHE A 219 -9.40 -6.96 -16.42
N SER A 220 -10.35 -7.38 -15.58
CA SER A 220 -10.19 -8.59 -14.75
C SER A 220 -10.13 -9.89 -15.56
N GLU A 221 -10.78 -9.92 -16.74
CA GLU A 221 -10.77 -11.09 -17.62
C GLU A 221 -9.51 -11.14 -18.49
N ARG A 222 -9.00 -9.97 -18.92
CA ARG A 222 -7.82 -9.85 -19.80
C ARG A 222 -6.49 -9.79 -19.06
N THR A 223 -6.48 -9.39 -17.79
CA THR A 223 -5.27 -9.35 -16.96
C THR A 223 -5.10 -10.69 -16.23
N PRO A 224 -3.92 -11.32 -16.26
CA PRO A 224 -3.66 -12.57 -15.54
C PRO A 224 -3.45 -12.36 -14.03
N ALA A 225 -4.29 -11.53 -13.41
CA ALA A 225 -4.13 -11.08 -12.03
C ALA A 225 -5.39 -11.33 -11.20
N THR A 226 -5.21 -11.47 -9.89
CA THR A 226 -6.32 -11.42 -8.92
C THR A 226 -6.78 -9.98 -8.76
N CYS A 227 -8.07 -9.71 -8.90
CA CYS A 227 -8.61 -8.38 -8.62
C CYS A 227 -9.12 -8.29 -7.19
N THR A 228 -8.72 -7.24 -6.47
CA THR A 228 -9.21 -6.88 -5.14
C THR A 228 -9.84 -5.50 -5.18
N TYR A 229 -11.04 -5.39 -4.60
CA TYR A 229 -11.84 -4.17 -4.64
C TYR A 229 -12.16 -3.70 -3.23
N ALA A 230 -12.01 -2.41 -2.95
CA ALA A 230 -12.44 -1.80 -1.70
C ALA A 230 -13.47 -0.70 -1.92
N GLY A 231 -14.40 -0.57 -0.97
CA GLY A 231 -15.37 0.52 -0.98
C GLY A 231 -16.37 0.44 0.16
N THR A 232 -17.28 1.39 0.20
CA THR A 232 -18.35 1.43 1.19
C THR A 232 -19.61 0.79 0.59
N SER A 233 -20.32 -0.03 1.37
CA SER A 233 -21.63 -0.58 0.99
C SER A 233 -21.67 -1.24 -0.41
N LEU A 234 -20.66 -2.03 -0.76
CA LEU A 234 -20.55 -2.69 -2.08
C LEU A 234 -21.75 -3.60 -2.39
N GLU A 235 -22.32 -4.22 -1.35
CA GLU A 235 -23.52 -5.06 -1.41
C GLU A 235 -24.78 -4.29 -1.85
N ARG A 236 -24.89 -3.03 -1.41
CA ARG A 236 -26.12 -2.22 -1.52
C ARG A 236 -26.11 -1.27 -2.72
N THR A 237 -24.95 -1.09 -3.34
CA THR A 237 -24.76 -0.08 -4.39
C THR A 237 -25.26 -0.52 -5.76
N GLY A 238 -25.90 -1.69 -5.90
CA GLY A 238 -26.38 -2.17 -7.19
C GLY A 238 -25.28 -2.68 -8.12
N LEU A 239 -24.00 -2.46 -7.75
CA LEU A 239 -22.82 -2.97 -8.45
C LEU A 239 -22.79 -4.51 -8.47
N LEU A 240 -23.40 -5.11 -7.45
CA LEU A 240 -23.50 -6.55 -7.20
C LEU A 240 -24.95 -7.08 -7.27
N SER A 241 -25.91 -6.28 -7.76
CA SER A 241 -27.31 -6.70 -7.85
C SER A 241 -27.71 -7.07 -9.29
N GLY A 242 -28.48 -8.15 -9.44
CA GLY A 242 -28.89 -8.72 -10.73
C GLY A 242 -27.88 -9.71 -11.31
N THR A 243 -28.19 -10.32 -12.45
CA THR A 243 -27.36 -11.37 -13.10
C THR A 243 -25.91 -10.95 -13.37
N ARG A 244 -25.66 -9.64 -13.54
CA ARG A 244 -24.32 -9.03 -13.70
C ARG A 244 -23.51 -8.99 -12.41
N GLY A 245 -24.19 -8.70 -11.31
CA GLY A 245 -23.61 -8.64 -9.98
C GLY A 245 -23.36 -10.03 -9.38
N GLU A 246 -24.23 -11.00 -9.66
CA GLU A 246 -24.08 -12.40 -9.24
C GLU A 246 -22.87 -13.09 -9.90
N GLN A 247 -22.56 -12.76 -11.16
CA GLN A 247 -21.35 -13.26 -11.84
C GLN A 247 -20.05 -12.70 -11.24
N ILE A 248 -20.11 -11.48 -10.72
CA ILE A 248 -19.02 -10.84 -10.00
C ILE A 248 -19.01 -11.46 -8.59
N ALA A 249 -20.00 -11.19 -7.74
CA ALA A 249 -20.13 -11.65 -6.35
C ALA A 249 -19.90 -13.17 -6.14
N GLY A 250 -20.35 -14.02 -7.05
CA GLY A 250 -20.12 -15.48 -6.99
C GLY A 250 -18.64 -15.88 -7.09
N ARG A 251 -17.76 -14.96 -7.51
CA ARG A 251 -16.31 -15.14 -7.63
C ARG A 251 -15.51 -14.39 -6.55
N PHE A 252 -16.14 -13.67 -5.63
CA PHE A 252 -15.45 -12.91 -4.58
C PHE A 252 -15.64 -13.53 -3.19
N GLU A 253 -14.54 -13.83 -2.51
CA GLU A 253 -14.59 -14.05 -1.06
C GLU A 253 -14.95 -12.72 -0.37
N HIS A 254 -15.88 -12.77 0.57
CA HIS A 254 -16.31 -11.61 1.35
C HIS A 254 -15.55 -11.59 2.68
N GLY A 255 -14.74 -10.56 2.91
CA GLY A 255 -14.16 -10.31 4.22
C GLY A 255 -15.17 -9.56 5.11
N PRO A 256 -15.55 -10.06 6.30
CA PRO A 256 -16.42 -9.31 7.19
C PRO A 256 -15.67 -8.10 7.75
N HIS A 257 -16.23 -6.91 7.53
CA HIS A 257 -15.86 -5.70 8.26
C HIS A 257 -16.92 -5.41 9.30
N ARG A 258 -16.73 -5.90 10.53
CA ARG A 258 -17.60 -5.56 11.65
C ARG A 258 -17.12 -4.22 12.21
N SER A 259 -17.98 -3.21 12.12
CA SER A 259 -17.74 -1.87 12.66
C SER A 259 -17.38 -1.94 14.14
N VAL A 260 -16.19 -1.49 14.51
CA VAL A 260 -15.90 -1.05 15.88
C VAL A 260 -16.46 0.36 15.98
N GLN A 261 -17.42 0.59 16.86
CA GLN A 261 -17.92 1.94 17.10
C GLN A 261 -16.76 2.80 17.66
N PRO A 262 -16.57 4.03 17.16
CA PRO A 262 -15.67 4.96 17.83
C PRO A 262 -16.21 5.18 19.24
N GLY A 263 -15.39 4.86 20.25
CA GLY A 263 -15.68 5.24 21.63
C GLY A 263 -15.84 6.76 21.74
N PRO A 264 -16.58 7.26 22.74
CA PRO A 264 -16.87 8.68 22.88
C PRO A 264 -15.57 9.50 22.84
N THR A 265 -15.62 10.56 22.04
CA THR A 265 -14.56 11.52 21.75
C THR A 265 -13.78 11.93 23.01
N MET A 266 -12.44 11.84 22.96
CA MET A 266 -11.50 12.19 24.03
C MET A 266 -11.41 13.71 24.26
N ASP A 267 -12.52 14.38 24.59
CA ASP A 267 -12.54 15.80 24.94
C ASP A 267 -12.72 16.07 26.45
N ARG A 268 -12.48 15.04 27.29
CA ARG A 268 -12.53 15.19 28.77
C ARG A 268 -11.35 14.60 29.54
N ALA A 269 -10.34 14.03 28.87
CA ALA A 269 -9.20 13.41 29.55
C ALA A 269 -8.05 14.37 29.89
N HIS A 270 -7.97 15.56 29.28
CA HIS A 270 -6.85 16.50 29.47
C HIS A 270 -6.88 17.32 30.77
N ARG A 271 -7.87 17.13 31.67
CA ARG A 271 -7.97 17.92 32.92
C ARG A 271 -7.77 17.16 34.23
N ARG A 272 -7.38 15.87 34.21
CA ARG A 272 -7.25 15.07 35.45
C ARG A 272 -6.05 14.10 35.54
N LEU A 273 -4.97 14.31 34.78
CA LEU A 273 -3.72 13.52 34.91
C LEU A 273 -2.52 14.39 35.29
N GLY A 274 -2.72 15.32 36.21
CA GLY A 274 -1.68 16.04 36.93
C GLY A 274 -1.73 15.71 38.42
N ARG A 275 -1.56 14.43 38.78
CA ARG A 275 -1.21 13.91 40.12
C ARG A 275 -1.53 12.42 40.16
N GLN A 276 -0.52 11.59 39.95
CA GLN A 276 -0.21 10.45 40.81
C GLN A 276 0.99 9.71 40.24
N SER A 277 2.12 9.96 40.90
CA SER A 277 3.33 9.18 40.80
C SER A 277 3.13 7.83 41.51
N ALA A 278 3.82 6.83 40.96
CA ALA A 278 4.39 5.67 41.63
C ALA A 278 3.53 4.41 41.86
N THR A 279 4.22 3.30 41.58
CA THR A 279 4.03 1.91 42.03
C THR A 279 2.96 1.05 41.38
N THR A 280 3.32 0.39 40.25
CA THR A 280 2.89 -0.99 39.93
C THR A 280 3.96 -1.65 39.04
N PRO A 281 4.42 -2.89 39.31
CA PRO A 281 5.48 -3.54 38.54
C PRO A 281 4.98 -4.09 37.19
N ALA A 282 5.90 -4.17 36.21
CA ALA A 282 5.64 -4.69 34.87
C ALA A 282 5.39 -6.22 34.86
N PRO A 283 4.52 -6.75 33.97
CA PRO A 283 4.22 -8.17 33.89
C PRO A 283 5.37 -9.03 33.34
N ALA A 284 5.50 -10.24 33.90
CA ALA A 284 6.65 -11.14 33.87
C ALA A 284 6.88 -11.96 32.58
N TRP A 285 6.65 -11.42 31.38
CA TRP A 285 6.93 -12.14 30.11
C TRP A 285 8.02 -11.51 29.24
N ILE A 286 8.73 -10.48 29.75
CA ILE A 286 9.80 -9.74 29.03
C ILE A 286 11.22 -10.23 29.39
N THR A 287 11.39 -11.46 29.87
CA THR A 287 12.73 -12.01 30.15
C THR A 287 12.96 -13.37 29.48
N ALA A 288 13.18 -13.34 28.17
CA ALA A 288 13.90 -14.39 27.45
C ALA A 288 15.12 -13.77 26.76
N ARG A 289 16.27 -13.78 27.46
CA ARG A 289 17.57 -13.40 26.88
C ARG A 289 18.03 -14.46 25.88
N ALA A 290 18.60 -14.00 24.78
CA ALA A 290 19.34 -14.81 23.81
C ALA A 290 20.49 -15.58 24.49
N ARG A 291 20.59 -16.87 24.18
CA ARG A 291 21.77 -17.71 24.49
C ARG A 291 22.86 -17.45 23.44
N PRO A 292 24.15 -17.30 23.82
CA PRO A 292 25.24 -17.26 22.88
C PRO A 292 25.57 -18.66 22.32
N LEU A 293 25.94 -18.71 21.03
CA LEU A 293 26.42 -19.89 20.32
C LEU A 293 27.79 -20.36 20.86
N PRO A 294 28.07 -21.67 20.95
CA PRO A 294 29.38 -22.17 21.33
C PRO A 294 30.38 -22.08 20.17
N ALA A 295 31.60 -21.64 20.50
CA ALA A 295 32.75 -21.58 19.60
C ALA A 295 33.15 -22.99 19.12
N GLN A 296 33.37 -23.14 17.80
CA GLN A 296 33.93 -24.36 17.24
C GLN A 296 35.46 -24.35 17.34
N ALA A 297 36.00 -25.41 17.94
CA ALA A 297 37.42 -25.68 18.05
C ALA A 297 37.97 -26.30 16.75
N HIS A 298 39.10 -25.78 16.27
CA HIS A 298 39.94 -26.44 15.27
C HIS A 298 40.56 -27.73 15.83
N PRO A 299 40.60 -28.83 15.06
CA PRO A 299 41.55 -29.90 15.33
C PRO A 299 42.85 -29.69 14.54
N ARG A 300 43.96 -29.75 15.27
CA ARG A 300 45.28 -30.07 14.72
C ARG A 300 45.31 -31.54 14.29
N LYS A 301 45.69 -31.80 13.03
CA LYS A 301 46.80 -32.68 12.64
C LYS A 301 47.02 -32.53 11.14
#